data_AF-A0A934K5P7-F1
#
_entry.id   AF-A0A934K5P7-F1
#
_cell.length_a   1.000
_cell.length_b   1.000
_cell.length_c   1.000
_cell.angle_alpha   90.00
_cell.angle_beta   90.00
_cell.angle_gamma   90.00
#
_symmetry.space_group_name_H-M   'P 1'
#
loop_
_entity.id
_entity.type
_entity.pdbx_description
1 polymer ?
#
loop_
_entity_poly.entity_id
_entity_poly.type
_entity_poly.pdbx_seq_one_letter_code
_entity_poly.pdbx_strand_id
1 'polypeptide(L)'
;MRAAAAAAIAVLLSLGSLLPLVGAAAADSAAGFQEVGHDDLGARGLNSALALAGHCAYVGSRGQGDIAIVDIADPAHPRTVGSLPGRRLTTPRELRTVPNRNLLVVLDYALGGGGLNRLDLYRWQGDCAQPAPVSTYDFGGRPPHEFYLWQQHGGDRLLLFTTMFSGGSADLQVVDATDPTSPKLAGTWTPPIGSLHSIALNDDGRRAYLSLWRGGLLVADSTQFTTGQPNPQLSLLTPRSAALAPLPGGNVHSAVPLPGRDLVIVTDERYLPTPTCGPARLVDVSNPAQPRQVSVLKSPEDEAASCPSSPAGTYTSHNPTMVGDLAFVTWYSSGLQVFDVSNASQPVRLAEFRPQAVEPGARDPQLGATSSMAWSYPIVRNGLVYVADINQGLYVLRYQGPRQEQVAQAGFAEGNSNLTQAEAAPTPSPSASPPPSLPPAPTPRTAHVSPAPVAARQVPAVAWAAIAVAVLLAVAGSAYILLIRRRRPLR
;
A
#
# COMPACT_ATOMS: atom_id res chain seq x y z
N MET A 1 -21.13 -80.17 13.50
CA MET A 1 -20.66 -78.76 13.43
C MET A 1 -21.72 -77.95 12.71
N ARG A 2 -22.30 -76.99 13.44
CA ARG A 2 -23.35 -76.02 13.08
C ARG A 2 -22.74 -74.94 12.16
N ALA A 3 -23.44 -74.04 11.48
CA ALA A 3 -24.81 -73.89 10.95
C ALA A 3 -24.80 -72.47 10.33
N ALA A 4 -25.66 -72.24 9.34
CA ALA A 4 -25.89 -70.96 8.70
C ALA A 4 -26.71 -69.97 9.56
N ALA A 5 -26.70 -68.71 9.11
CA ALA A 5 -27.75 -67.68 9.19
C ALA A 5 -27.77 -66.65 10.34
N ALA A 6 -28.17 -65.45 9.91
CA ALA A 6 -28.99 -64.42 10.56
C ALA A 6 -28.30 -63.14 11.10
N ALA A 7 -28.82 -62.02 10.57
CA ALA A 7 -28.62 -60.64 10.95
C ALA A 7 -29.32 -60.27 12.28
N ALA A 8 -28.89 -59.19 12.93
CA ALA A 8 -29.77 -58.11 13.42
C ALA A 8 -29.05 -57.06 14.29
N ILE A 9 -29.20 -55.79 13.87
CA ILE A 9 -29.61 -54.63 14.68
C ILE A 9 -28.71 -54.19 15.84
N ALA A 10 -28.03 -53.06 15.64
CA ALA A 10 -27.76 -52.10 16.71
C ALA A 10 -28.12 -50.69 16.21
N VAL A 11 -29.31 -50.23 16.59
CA VAL A 11 -29.74 -48.83 16.51
C VAL A 11 -29.03 -48.09 17.64
N LEU A 12 -28.16 -47.14 17.30
CA LEU A 12 -27.68 -46.13 18.24
C LEU A 12 -28.24 -44.78 17.80
N LEU A 13 -29.26 -44.35 18.53
CA LEU A 13 -29.83 -43.01 18.52
C LEU A 13 -28.74 -41.99 18.83
N SER A 14 -28.32 -41.20 17.84
CA SER A 14 -27.71 -39.90 18.10
C SER A 14 -28.82 -38.86 18.15
N LEU A 15 -29.16 -38.44 19.37
CA LEU A 15 -29.96 -37.25 19.59
C LEU A 15 -29.27 -36.06 18.93
N GLY A 16 -30.00 -35.37 18.06
CA GLY A 16 -29.60 -34.10 17.47
C GLY A 16 -29.49 -33.03 18.55
N SER A 17 -28.27 -32.63 18.85
CA SER A 17 -27.97 -31.34 19.46
C SER A 17 -28.07 -30.28 18.37
N LEU A 18 -29.25 -29.71 18.18
CA LEU A 18 -29.45 -28.46 17.44
C LEU A 18 -28.82 -27.31 18.23
N LEU A 19 -27.52 -27.11 18.05
CA LEU A 19 -26.92 -25.80 18.28
C LEU A 19 -27.38 -24.90 17.13
N PRO A 20 -27.92 -23.70 17.39
CA PRO A 20 -28.18 -22.77 16.32
C PRO A 20 -26.80 -22.35 15.79
N LEU A 21 -26.47 -22.79 14.57
CA LEU A 21 -25.54 -22.02 13.77
C LEU A 21 -26.19 -20.64 13.63
N VAL A 22 -25.69 -19.67 14.41
CA VAL A 22 -25.77 -18.27 14.02
C VAL A 22 -25.03 -18.22 12.71
N GLY A 23 -25.77 -18.35 11.61
CA GLY A 23 -25.26 -18.15 10.28
C GLY A 23 -24.62 -16.78 10.28
N ALA A 24 -23.30 -16.75 10.10
CA ALA A 24 -22.62 -15.56 9.63
C ALA A 24 -23.46 -15.07 8.45
N ALA A 25 -24.05 -13.88 8.61
CA ALA A 25 -24.82 -13.24 7.56
C ALA A 25 -23.96 -13.31 6.29
N ALA A 26 -24.51 -13.95 5.27
CA ALA A 26 -23.90 -14.00 3.96
C ALA A 26 -23.59 -12.54 3.55
N ALA A 27 -22.31 -12.27 3.36
CA ALA A 27 -21.81 -11.02 2.82
C ALA A 27 -22.28 -10.94 1.36
N ASP A 28 -23.47 -10.39 1.14
CA ASP A 28 -24.06 -10.22 -0.19
C ASP A 28 -24.29 -8.73 -0.48
N SER A 29 -23.18 -8.04 -0.73
CA SER A 29 -22.92 -7.15 -1.87
C SER A 29 -21.61 -6.41 -1.59
N ALA A 30 -20.58 -6.66 -2.41
CA ALA A 30 -19.35 -5.90 -2.32
C ALA A 30 -19.64 -4.45 -2.77
N ALA A 31 -19.95 -3.58 -1.83
CA ALA A 31 -19.75 -2.14 -2.01
C ALA A 31 -18.23 -1.89 -2.07
N GLY A 32 -17.66 -2.12 -3.26
CA GLY A 32 -16.24 -2.07 -3.55
C GLY A 32 -15.88 -0.83 -4.36
N PHE A 33 -14.60 -0.66 -4.65
CA PHE A 33 -14.14 0.42 -5.53
C PHE A 33 -14.82 0.35 -6.90
N GLN A 34 -15.26 1.49 -7.40
CA GLN A 34 -15.57 1.69 -8.81
C GLN A 34 -14.32 2.23 -9.50
N GLU A 35 -13.84 1.53 -10.53
CA GLU A 35 -12.87 2.12 -11.45
C GLU A 35 -13.53 3.25 -12.23
N VAL A 36 -12.98 4.46 -12.12
CA VAL A 36 -13.46 5.65 -12.83
C VAL A 36 -12.68 5.80 -14.14
N GLY A 37 -11.37 5.65 -14.09
CA GLY A 37 -10.49 5.72 -15.25
C GLY A 37 -9.14 5.07 -14.99
N HIS A 38 -8.43 4.77 -16.07
CA HIS A 38 -7.16 4.06 -16.06
C HIS A 38 -6.28 4.51 -17.23
N ASP A 39 -5.00 4.76 -16.96
CA ASP A 39 -3.95 4.95 -17.97
C ASP A 39 -2.82 3.95 -17.67
N ASP A 40 -2.54 3.06 -18.62
CA ASP A 40 -1.52 2.00 -18.48
C ASP A 40 -0.08 2.52 -18.63
N LEU A 41 0.09 3.80 -18.97
CA LEU A 41 1.35 4.49 -19.21
C LEU A 41 2.17 3.81 -20.32
N GLY A 42 1.48 3.36 -21.38
CA GLY A 42 2.06 2.59 -22.47
C GLY A 42 2.45 1.17 -22.06
N ALA A 43 1.80 0.63 -21.03
CA ALA A 43 2.12 -0.63 -20.38
C ALA A 43 3.61 -0.77 -20.02
N ARG A 44 4.31 0.33 -19.71
CA ARG A 44 5.77 0.31 -19.52
C ARG A 44 6.22 -0.55 -18.32
N GLY A 45 5.34 -0.73 -17.34
CA GLY A 45 5.69 -1.33 -16.05
C GLY A 45 6.76 -0.54 -15.30
N LEU A 46 7.22 -1.05 -14.17
CA LEU A 46 8.16 -0.34 -13.30
C LEU A 46 7.73 1.10 -12.98
N ASN A 47 6.43 1.37 -12.81
CA ASN A 47 5.96 2.68 -12.33
C ASN A 47 6.36 2.86 -10.86
N SER A 48 6.55 4.11 -10.43
CA SER A 48 6.85 4.45 -9.03
C SER A 48 5.87 5.48 -8.49
N ALA A 49 6.32 6.45 -7.69
CA ALA A 49 5.46 7.34 -6.94
C ALA A 49 4.52 8.17 -7.83
N LEU A 50 3.45 8.65 -7.20
CA LEU A 50 2.44 9.52 -7.78
C LEU A 50 2.48 10.88 -7.09
N ALA A 51 2.25 11.96 -7.84
CA ALA A 51 1.85 13.25 -7.28
C ALA A 51 0.83 13.95 -8.18
N LEU A 52 -0.01 14.81 -7.61
CA LEU A 52 -1.08 15.49 -8.34
C LEU A 52 -0.95 17.01 -8.23
N ALA A 53 -1.16 17.75 -9.32
CA ALA A 53 -1.30 19.21 -9.27
C ALA A 53 -2.20 19.69 -10.40
N GLY A 54 -3.19 20.53 -10.09
CA GLY A 54 -4.17 20.97 -11.09
C GLY A 54 -4.80 19.76 -11.80
N HIS A 55 -4.82 19.79 -13.13
CA HIS A 55 -5.30 18.69 -13.97
C HIS A 55 -4.22 17.66 -14.33
N CYS A 56 -3.08 17.62 -13.62
CA CYS A 56 -1.98 16.71 -13.91
C CYS A 56 -1.78 15.69 -12.80
N ALA A 57 -1.52 14.45 -13.20
CA ALA A 57 -0.82 13.45 -12.40
C ALA A 57 0.59 13.25 -12.95
N TYR A 58 1.57 13.15 -12.07
CA TYR A 58 2.95 12.80 -12.39
C TYR A 58 3.22 11.40 -11.87
N VAL A 59 3.76 10.52 -12.72
CA VAL A 59 4.09 9.13 -12.32
C VAL A 59 5.54 8.83 -12.60
N GLY A 60 6.30 8.58 -11.54
CA GLY A 60 7.73 8.29 -11.62
C GLY A 60 8.03 6.91 -12.22
N SER A 61 9.31 6.57 -12.32
CA SER A 61 9.80 5.28 -12.80
C SER A 61 10.68 4.64 -11.74
N ARG A 62 10.41 3.37 -11.44
CA ARG A 62 11.15 2.48 -10.54
C ARG A 62 12.43 1.94 -11.20
N GLY A 63 12.44 1.86 -12.53
CA GLY A 63 13.65 1.65 -13.33
C GLY A 63 14.23 2.96 -13.84
N GLN A 64 15.21 2.89 -14.73
CA GLN A 64 15.63 4.07 -15.49
C GLN A 64 14.52 4.44 -16.48
N GLY A 65 13.93 5.62 -16.32
CA GLY A 65 12.83 6.07 -17.17
C GLY A 65 12.34 7.45 -16.81
N ASP A 66 11.47 7.97 -17.67
CA ASP A 66 10.87 9.29 -17.54
C ASP A 66 9.81 9.33 -16.42
N ILE A 67 9.48 10.55 -16.01
CA ILE A 67 8.27 10.83 -15.23
C ILE A 67 7.16 11.10 -16.23
N ALA A 68 6.13 10.25 -16.26
CA ALA A 68 4.97 10.47 -17.11
C ALA A 68 4.14 11.65 -16.57
N ILE A 69 3.65 12.50 -17.47
CA ILE A 69 2.69 13.56 -17.17
C ILE A 69 1.36 13.12 -17.78
N VAL A 70 0.37 12.91 -16.92
CA VAL A 70 -0.96 12.41 -17.28
C VAL A 70 -1.97 13.53 -17.06
N ASP A 71 -2.73 13.88 -18.09
CA ASP A 71 -3.89 14.75 -17.99
C ASP A 71 -5.04 13.98 -17.34
N ILE A 72 -5.55 14.53 -16.25
CA ILE A 72 -6.64 14.01 -15.43
C ILE A 72 -7.74 15.05 -15.24
N ALA A 73 -7.86 16.01 -16.17
CA ALA A 73 -8.99 16.95 -16.20
C ALA A 73 -10.34 16.22 -16.28
N ASP A 74 -10.40 15.17 -17.12
CA ASP A 74 -11.47 14.17 -17.11
C ASP A 74 -10.96 12.89 -16.42
N PRO A 75 -11.32 12.65 -15.15
CA PRO A 75 -10.84 11.48 -14.42
C PRO A 75 -11.33 10.14 -14.99
N ALA A 76 -12.35 10.15 -15.87
CA ALA A 76 -12.80 8.94 -16.56
C ALA A 76 -11.95 8.57 -17.78
N HIS A 77 -11.18 9.52 -18.30
CA HIS A 77 -10.32 9.34 -19.46
C HIS A 77 -8.92 9.94 -19.20
N PRO A 78 -8.20 9.46 -18.16
CA PRO A 78 -6.83 9.90 -17.93
C PRO A 78 -5.96 9.54 -19.13
N ARG A 79 -5.09 10.47 -19.56
CA ARG A 79 -4.24 10.25 -20.73
C ARG A 79 -2.85 10.87 -20.55
N THR A 80 -1.83 10.13 -20.93
CA THR A 80 -0.45 10.63 -20.93
C THR A 80 -0.31 11.72 -22.00
N VAL A 81 0.11 12.92 -21.59
CA VAL A 81 0.25 14.11 -22.45
C VAL A 81 1.68 14.57 -22.64
N GLY A 82 2.61 14.05 -21.83
CA GLY A 82 4.03 14.39 -21.92
C GLY A 82 4.85 13.63 -20.90
N SER A 83 6.12 13.99 -20.80
CA SER A 83 7.02 13.45 -19.80
C SER A 83 8.09 14.46 -19.38
N LEU A 84 8.63 14.27 -18.17
CA LEU A 84 9.92 14.84 -17.80
C LEU A 84 11.00 13.78 -18.04
N PRO A 85 12.09 14.14 -18.75
CA PRO A 85 13.09 13.17 -19.16
C PRO A 85 13.81 12.58 -17.94
N GLY A 86 13.88 11.25 -17.90
CA GLY A 86 14.66 10.52 -16.93
C GLY A 86 16.16 10.73 -17.13
N ARG A 87 16.94 10.59 -16.06
CA ARG A 87 18.40 10.68 -16.14
C ARG A 87 19.04 9.30 -16.22
N ARG A 88 20.13 9.23 -16.97
CA ARG A 88 20.92 8.00 -17.12
C ARG A 88 21.38 7.48 -15.75
N LEU A 89 21.21 6.18 -15.52
CA LEU A 89 21.56 5.46 -14.29
C LEU A 89 20.88 6.02 -13.03
N THR A 90 19.78 6.75 -13.21
CA THR A 90 18.99 7.39 -12.17
C THR A 90 17.51 7.14 -12.46
N THR A 91 16.69 7.37 -11.44
CA THR A 91 15.33 6.86 -11.40
C THR A 91 14.56 7.75 -10.42
N PRO A 92 13.47 8.36 -10.89
CA PRO A 92 12.63 9.22 -10.06
C PRO A 92 11.71 8.34 -9.21
N ARG A 93 12.16 7.95 -8.01
CA ARG A 93 11.42 6.98 -7.17
C ARG A 93 10.21 7.60 -6.51
N GLU A 94 10.43 8.80 -5.99
CA GLU A 94 9.54 9.51 -5.09
C GLU A 94 9.33 10.90 -5.66
N LEU A 95 8.09 11.37 -5.61
CA LEU A 95 7.76 12.73 -6.00
C LEU A 95 6.60 13.25 -5.15
N ARG A 96 6.53 14.56 -4.97
CA ARG A 96 5.42 15.29 -4.33
C ARG A 96 5.26 16.64 -4.99
N THR A 97 4.04 17.14 -5.03
CA THR A 97 3.73 18.48 -5.50
C THR A 97 3.49 19.40 -4.31
N VAL A 98 3.67 20.71 -4.51
CA VAL A 98 3.24 21.75 -3.59
C VAL A 98 2.32 22.67 -4.39
N PRO A 99 1.01 22.34 -4.50
CA PRO A 99 0.12 22.99 -5.46
C PRO A 99 0.06 24.50 -5.29
N ASN A 100 -0.02 25.01 -4.06
CA ASN A 100 -0.05 26.45 -3.77
C ASN A 100 1.24 27.22 -4.13
N ARG A 101 2.32 26.52 -4.51
CA ARG A 101 3.59 27.11 -4.98
C ARG A 101 3.94 26.73 -6.42
N ASN A 102 3.03 26.05 -7.09
CA ASN A 102 3.25 25.46 -8.41
C ASN A 102 4.56 24.66 -8.49
N LEU A 103 4.88 23.86 -7.47
CA LEU A 103 6.15 23.16 -7.36
C LEU A 103 5.94 21.64 -7.50
N LEU A 104 6.86 20.98 -8.19
CA LEU A 104 7.05 19.53 -8.18
C LEU A 104 8.45 19.24 -7.66
N VAL A 105 8.54 18.38 -6.65
CA VAL A 105 9.79 17.90 -6.08
C VAL A 105 9.94 16.44 -6.44
N VAL A 106 11.07 16.09 -7.05
CA VAL A 106 11.38 14.73 -7.50
C VAL A 106 12.64 14.26 -6.79
N LEU A 107 12.55 13.13 -6.12
CA LEU A 107 13.71 12.44 -5.55
C LEU A 107 14.23 11.40 -6.54
N ASP A 108 15.46 11.63 -6.94
CA ASP A 108 16.24 10.78 -7.83
C ASP A 108 17.26 9.98 -7.01
N TYR A 109 17.31 8.67 -7.21
CA TYR A 109 18.34 7.80 -6.65
C TYR A 109 19.15 7.11 -7.75
N ALA A 110 20.42 6.80 -7.46
CA ALA A 110 21.29 6.11 -8.39
C ALA A 110 20.97 4.60 -8.45
N LEU A 111 20.91 4.03 -9.66
CA LEU A 111 20.79 2.57 -9.90
C LEU A 111 22.13 1.84 -9.87
N GLY A 112 23.23 2.58 -9.79
CA GLY A 112 24.58 2.04 -9.84
C GLY A 112 25.63 3.15 -9.99
N GLY A 113 26.88 2.74 -10.23
CA GLY A 113 27.99 3.68 -10.41
C GLY A 113 27.75 4.68 -11.54
N GLY A 114 27.95 5.97 -11.27
CA GLY A 114 27.74 7.05 -12.22
C GLY A 114 26.31 7.61 -12.28
N GLY A 115 25.36 7.05 -11.54
CA GLY A 115 24.06 7.66 -11.28
C GLY A 115 24.15 8.82 -10.27
N LEU A 116 23.12 9.66 -10.26
CA LEU A 116 23.01 10.82 -9.36
C LEU A 116 21.98 10.57 -8.25
N ASN A 117 22.25 11.16 -7.08
CA ASN A 117 21.41 11.13 -5.88
C ASN A 117 21.01 12.55 -5.51
N ARG A 118 19.76 12.95 -5.76
CA ARG A 118 19.37 14.37 -5.64
C ARG A 118 17.87 14.59 -5.51
N LEU A 119 17.51 15.79 -5.07
CA LEU A 119 16.17 16.34 -5.25
C LEU A 119 16.20 17.31 -6.44
N ASP A 120 15.38 17.06 -7.45
CA ASP A 120 15.11 18.01 -8.53
C ASP A 120 13.82 18.77 -8.26
N LEU A 121 13.87 20.09 -8.40
CA LEU A 121 12.72 20.97 -8.21
C LEU A 121 12.30 21.53 -9.56
N TYR A 122 11.02 21.39 -9.88
CA TYR A 122 10.39 21.94 -11.07
C TYR A 122 9.26 22.87 -10.68
N ARG A 123 8.98 23.87 -11.52
CA ARG A 123 7.87 24.81 -11.32
C ARG A 123 7.13 25.06 -12.63
N TRP A 124 5.83 25.32 -12.54
CA TRP A 124 5.03 25.83 -13.65
C TRP A 124 4.49 27.24 -13.36
N GLN A 125 4.28 28.03 -14.41
CA GLN A 125 3.69 29.38 -14.28
C GLN A 125 2.20 29.40 -14.65
N GLY A 126 1.76 28.51 -15.52
CA GLY A 126 0.36 28.41 -15.95
C GLY A 126 -0.14 26.97 -15.88
N ASP A 127 0.32 26.15 -16.82
CA ASP A 127 -0.13 24.76 -16.96
C ASP A 127 0.81 23.79 -16.22
N CYS A 128 0.24 22.91 -15.39
CA CYS A 128 0.97 21.84 -14.72
C CYS A 128 1.59 20.84 -15.71
N ALA A 129 1.12 20.77 -16.95
CA ALA A 129 1.69 19.90 -17.97
C ALA A 129 3.02 20.41 -18.54
N GLN A 130 3.44 21.64 -18.16
CA GLN A 130 4.68 22.27 -18.62
C GLN A 130 5.59 22.70 -17.46
N PRO A 131 6.00 21.76 -16.58
CA PRO A 131 6.92 22.07 -15.50
C PRO A 131 8.34 22.32 -16.05
N ALA A 132 8.96 23.41 -15.60
CA ALA A 132 10.33 23.78 -15.95
C ALA A 132 11.27 23.56 -14.75
N PRO A 133 12.51 23.10 -14.98
CA PRO A 133 13.48 22.92 -13.90
C PRO A 133 13.81 24.26 -13.23
N VAL A 134 13.93 24.24 -11.92
CA VAL A 134 14.25 25.40 -11.08
C VAL A 134 15.63 25.25 -10.46
N SER A 135 15.85 24.16 -9.73
CA SER A 135 17.09 23.89 -9.03
C SER A 135 17.21 22.40 -8.70
N THR A 136 18.37 22.04 -8.13
CA THR A 136 18.66 20.70 -7.64
C THR A 136 19.36 20.81 -6.29
N TYR A 137 19.05 19.89 -5.37
CA TYR A 137 19.87 19.62 -4.20
C TYR A 137 20.58 18.27 -4.36
N ASP A 138 21.91 18.27 -4.39
CA ASP A 138 22.74 17.08 -4.59
C ASP A 138 23.11 16.44 -3.24
N PHE A 139 22.77 15.16 -3.04
CA PHE A 139 23.19 14.38 -1.88
C PHE A 139 24.60 13.80 -2.02
N GLY A 140 25.26 14.04 -3.16
CA GLY A 140 26.56 13.51 -3.51
C GLY A 140 26.52 11.99 -3.64
N GLY A 141 27.51 11.30 -3.06
CA GLY A 141 27.57 9.84 -3.07
C GLY A 141 26.55 9.13 -2.17
N ARG A 142 25.65 9.86 -1.50
CA ARG A 142 24.73 9.30 -0.50
C ARG A 142 23.37 9.02 -1.16
N PRO A 143 22.94 7.76 -1.28
CA PRO A 143 21.66 7.43 -1.90
C PRO A 143 20.51 7.82 -0.96
N PRO A 144 19.58 8.67 -1.39
CA PRO A 144 18.33 8.86 -0.68
C PRO A 144 17.40 7.68 -0.93
N HIS A 145 16.39 7.54 -0.08
CA HIS A 145 15.42 6.44 -0.14
C HIS A 145 13.99 6.96 -0.25
N GLU A 146 13.54 7.74 0.73
CA GLU A 146 12.23 8.41 0.73
C GLU A 146 12.32 9.86 1.20
N PHE A 147 11.26 10.63 1.01
CA PHE A 147 11.13 11.91 1.69
C PHE A 147 9.71 12.20 2.16
N TYR A 148 9.59 13.00 3.22
CA TYR A 148 8.33 13.60 3.66
C TYR A 148 8.37 15.10 3.44
N LEU A 149 7.30 15.65 2.87
CA LEU A 149 7.19 17.08 2.59
C LEU A 149 6.37 17.76 3.70
N TRP A 150 7.00 18.68 4.41
CA TRP A 150 6.33 19.50 5.42
C TRP A 150 6.30 20.96 4.99
N GLN A 151 5.10 21.53 4.92
CA GLN A 151 4.85 22.95 4.69
C GLN A 151 4.28 23.57 5.97
N GLN A 152 4.80 24.74 6.36
CA GLN A 152 4.28 25.46 7.50
C GLN A 152 2.88 26.01 7.23
N HIS A 153 1.93 25.70 8.11
CA HIS A 153 0.59 26.27 8.07
C HIS A 153 0.62 27.79 8.28
N GLY A 154 0.01 28.54 7.36
CA GLY A 154 -0.01 30.00 7.38
C GLY A 154 1.36 30.65 7.18
N GLY A 155 2.40 29.90 6.80
CA GLY A 155 3.76 30.37 6.60
C GLY A 155 4.33 29.99 5.25
N ASP A 156 5.57 30.42 5.00
CA ASP A 156 6.29 30.17 3.75
C ASP A 156 7.32 29.04 3.87
N ARG A 157 7.48 28.44 5.05
CA ARG A 157 8.50 27.41 5.20
C ARG A 157 8.14 26.09 4.52
N LEU A 158 9.11 25.50 3.83
CA LEU A 158 8.99 24.20 3.17
C LEU A 158 10.23 23.35 3.48
N LEU A 159 10.01 22.19 4.10
CA LEU A 159 11.07 21.26 4.50
C LEU A 159 10.84 19.89 3.84
N LEU A 160 11.94 19.28 3.39
CA LEU A 160 11.97 17.96 2.78
C LEU A 160 12.78 17.03 3.69
N PHE A 161 12.09 16.25 4.52
CA PHE A 161 12.69 15.29 5.44
C PHE A 161 13.06 14.03 4.65
N THR A 162 14.31 13.94 4.19
CA THR A 162 14.76 12.87 3.28
C THR A 162 15.52 11.80 4.04
N THR A 163 15.04 10.56 3.98
CA THR A 163 15.68 9.39 4.58
C THR A 163 16.72 8.82 3.60
N MET A 164 17.85 8.35 4.13
CA MET A 164 18.94 7.77 3.32
C MET A 164 18.93 6.23 3.35
N PHE A 165 18.29 5.64 4.36
CA PHE A 165 18.19 4.19 4.56
C PHE A 165 19.54 3.44 4.58
N SER A 166 20.60 4.13 5.02
CA SER A 166 21.98 3.64 5.11
C SER A 166 22.31 3.01 6.46
N GLY A 167 21.56 3.32 7.54
CA GLY A 167 21.84 2.90 8.91
C GLY A 167 23.09 3.54 9.53
N GLY A 168 23.69 4.50 8.83
CA GLY A 168 24.91 5.20 9.23
C GLY A 168 24.67 6.62 9.72
N SER A 169 25.76 7.38 9.87
CA SER A 169 25.69 8.80 10.22
C SER A 169 24.83 9.57 9.22
N ALA A 170 24.06 10.54 9.70
CA ALA A 170 23.20 11.40 8.88
C ALA A 170 22.22 10.61 7.98
N ASP A 171 21.59 9.57 8.53
CA ASP A 171 20.58 8.74 7.86
C ASP A 171 19.27 9.49 7.57
N LEU A 172 19.10 10.66 8.19
CA LEU A 172 18.14 11.69 7.80
C LEU A 172 18.91 12.94 7.34
N GLN A 173 18.51 13.51 6.22
CA GLN A 173 18.87 14.87 5.80
C GLN A 173 17.60 15.68 5.62
N VAL A 174 17.47 16.79 6.35
CA VAL A 174 16.34 17.71 6.18
C VAL A 174 16.82 18.84 5.28
N VAL A 175 16.21 18.96 4.10
CA VAL A 175 16.51 20.03 3.14
C VAL A 175 15.47 21.13 3.32
N ASP A 176 15.92 22.36 3.55
CA ASP A 176 15.08 23.56 3.51
C ASP A 176 14.92 23.99 2.05
N ALA A 177 13.70 23.86 1.54
CA ALA A 177 13.30 24.23 0.18
C ALA A 177 12.33 25.42 0.19
N THR A 178 12.34 26.24 1.26
CA THR A 178 11.52 27.45 1.38
C THR A 178 11.74 28.38 0.19
N ASP A 179 13.00 28.61 -0.17
CA ASP A 179 13.39 29.13 -1.48
C ASP A 179 13.73 27.95 -2.41
N PRO A 180 12.83 27.57 -3.34
CA PRO A 180 13.06 26.45 -4.24
C PRO A 180 14.10 26.74 -5.31
N THR A 181 14.62 27.97 -5.43
CA THR A 181 15.76 28.28 -6.31
C THR A 181 17.11 27.96 -5.68
N SER A 182 17.15 27.80 -4.35
CA SER A 182 18.36 27.54 -3.58
C SER A 182 18.10 26.62 -2.38
N PRO A 183 17.65 25.37 -2.60
CA PRO A 183 17.45 24.41 -1.51
C PRO A 183 18.77 24.13 -0.78
N LYS A 184 18.72 24.04 0.55
CA LYS A 184 19.92 23.88 1.39
C LYS A 184 19.71 22.92 2.53
N LEU A 185 20.79 22.29 3.00
CA LEU A 185 20.73 21.42 4.17
C LEU A 185 20.36 22.24 5.41
N ALA A 186 19.24 21.89 6.03
CA ALA A 186 18.85 22.44 7.33
C ALA A 186 19.55 21.71 8.47
N GLY A 187 19.69 20.39 8.36
CA GLY A 187 20.36 19.57 9.37
C GLY A 187 20.28 18.09 9.04
N THR A 188 20.97 17.29 9.85
CA THR A 188 21.02 15.84 9.71
C THR A 188 20.73 15.17 11.04
N TRP A 189 20.26 13.93 10.99
CA TRP A 189 20.08 13.10 12.18
C TRP A 189 20.52 11.66 11.93
N THR A 190 20.97 11.00 13.01
CA THR A 190 21.48 9.62 12.97
C THR A 190 20.61 8.74 13.88
N PRO A 191 20.07 7.62 13.39
CA PRO A 191 19.26 6.73 14.19
C PRO A 191 20.09 6.02 15.25
N PRO A 192 19.55 5.81 16.46
CA PRO A 192 20.25 5.08 17.50
C PRO A 192 20.24 3.55 17.25
N ILE A 193 19.40 3.07 16.33
CA ILE A 193 19.20 1.65 15.97
C ILE A 193 18.74 1.52 14.53
N GLY A 194 19.19 0.48 13.83
CA GLY A 194 18.71 0.16 12.49
C GLY A 194 18.94 1.29 11.47
N SER A 195 18.18 1.24 10.38
CA SER A 195 18.21 2.24 9.31
C SER A 195 16.86 2.94 9.24
N LEU A 196 16.87 4.26 9.12
CA LEU A 196 15.68 5.06 8.93
C LEU A 196 15.17 4.86 7.50
N HIS A 197 14.04 4.17 7.36
CA HIS A 197 13.40 3.89 6.09
C HIS A 197 12.50 5.05 5.67
N SER A 198 11.58 5.43 6.55
CA SER A 198 10.56 6.46 6.31
C SER A 198 10.40 7.35 7.54
N ILE A 199 9.80 8.51 7.32
CA ILE A 199 9.44 9.48 8.34
C ILE A 199 8.11 10.12 7.95
N ALA A 200 7.23 10.33 8.92
CA ALA A 200 6.09 11.23 8.77
C ALA A 200 6.02 12.18 9.97
N LEU A 201 5.42 13.34 9.79
CA LEU A 201 5.19 14.29 10.87
C LEU A 201 3.70 14.40 11.16
N ASN A 202 3.36 14.78 12.39
CA ASN A 202 2.02 15.30 12.66
C ASN A 202 1.83 16.68 12.00
N ASP A 203 0.60 17.16 11.95
CA ASP A 203 0.20 18.34 11.19
C ASP A 203 0.98 19.61 11.56
N ASP A 204 1.19 19.87 12.86
CA ASP A 204 1.97 21.02 13.36
C ASP A 204 3.50 20.84 13.20
N GLY A 205 3.95 19.67 12.76
CA GLY A 205 5.34 19.34 12.52
C GLY A 205 6.20 19.24 13.78
N ARG A 206 5.60 19.12 14.97
CA ARG A 206 6.34 19.04 16.24
C ARG A 206 6.71 17.61 16.63
N ARG A 207 5.99 16.61 16.11
CA ARG A 207 6.27 15.19 16.33
C ARG A 207 6.57 14.52 15.00
N ALA A 208 7.70 13.81 14.96
CA ALA A 208 8.09 12.93 13.88
C ALA A 208 7.91 11.46 14.30
N TYR A 209 7.34 10.66 13.40
CA TYR A 209 7.18 9.22 13.51
C TYR A 209 8.20 8.56 12.59
N LEU A 210 9.13 7.84 13.19
CA LEU A 210 10.32 7.31 12.54
C LEU A 210 10.13 5.82 12.29
N SER A 211 10.12 5.43 11.03
CA SER A 211 10.11 4.02 10.61
C SER A 211 11.54 3.52 10.47
N LEU A 212 12.02 2.79 11.46
CA LEU A 212 13.34 2.17 11.39
C LEU A 212 13.17 0.71 10.99
N TRP A 213 13.58 0.37 9.77
CA TRP A 213 13.32 -0.92 9.11
C TRP A 213 13.38 -2.13 10.05
N ARG A 214 14.55 -2.39 10.65
CA ARG A 214 14.74 -3.41 11.69
C ARG A 214 14.76 -2.86 13.12
N GLY A 215 14.72 -1.53 13.26
CA GLY A 215 14.74 -0.83 14.55
C GLY A 215 13.38 -0.66 15.20
N GLY A 216 12.29 -0.82 14.44
CA GLY A 216 10.94 -0.58 14.90
C GLY A 216 10.48 0.88 14.72
N LEU A 217 9.43 1.24 15.43
CA LEU A 217 8.92 2.62 15.49
C LEU A 217 9.57 3.38 16.66
N LEU A 218 10.04 4.59 16.37
CA LEU A 218 10.39 5.61 17.36
C LEU A 218 9.59 6.90 17.09
N VAL A 219 9.31 7.67 18.15
CA VAL A 219 8.75 9.02 18.06
C VAL A 219 9.80 10.03 18.50
N ALA A 220 9.90 11.16 17.80
CA ALA A 220 10.84 12.24 18.08
C ALA A 220 10.15 13.61 18.05
N ASP A 221 10.72 14.58 18.76
CA ASP A 221 10.41 15.99 18.64
C ASP A 221 11.19 16.57 17.44
N SER A 222 10.46 17.19 16.51
CA SER A 222 10.98 17.84 15.29
C SER A 222 10.88 19.37 15.33
N THR A 223 10.50 19.96 16.47
CA THR A 223 10.23 21.39 16.64
C THR A 223 11.43 22.26 16.24
N GLN A 224 12.67 21.84 16.53
CA GLN A 224 13.85 22.62 16.15
C GLN A 224 13.93 22.83 14.63
N PHE A 225 13.62 21.78 13.85
CA PHE A 225 13.55 21.89 12.39
C PHE A 225 12.44 22.83 11.99
N THR A 226 11.20 22.61 12.45
CA THR A 226 10.02 23.35 11.95
C THR A 226 9.96 24.81 12.41
N THR A 227 10.58 25.14 13.55
CA THR A 227 10.69 26.52 14.06
C THR A 227 11.95 27.27 13.62
N GLY A 228 12.94 26.58 13.05
CA GLY A 228 14.05 27.24 12.34
C GLY A 228 15.21 27.59 13.23
N GLN A 229 15.40 26.79 14.27
CA GLN A 229 16.55 26.92 15.14
C GLN A 229 17.84 26.62 14.37
N PRO A 230 18.96 27.29 14.70
CA PRO A 230 20.25 26.97 14.12
C PRO A 230 20.70 25.56 14.56
N ASN A 231 21.29 24.81 13.63
CA ASN A 231 21.74 23.42 13.83
C ASN A 231 20.65 22.49 14.43
N PRO A 232 19.46 22.44 13.82
CA PRO A 232 18.33 21.69 14.35
C PRO A 232 18.64 20.19 14.45
N GLN A 233 18.10 19.55 15.50
CA GLN A 233 18.20 18.12 15.74
C GLN A 233 16.81 17.52 16.03
N LEU A 234 16.63 16.24 15.69
CA LEU A 234 15.53 15.46 16.25
C LEU A 234 15.88 15.03 17.67
N SER A 235 14.96 15.26 18.60
CA SER A 235 15.11 14.79 19.99
C SER A 235 14.18 13.59 20.22
N LEU A 236 14.74 12.42 20.53
CA LEU A 236 13.92 11.22 20.72
C LEU A 236 12.99 11.37 21.92
N LEU A 237 11.70 11.16 21.68
CA LEU A 237 10.68 11.04 22.72
C LEU A 237 10.55 9.60 23.19
N THR A 238 10.67 8.64 22.26
CA THR A 238 10.78 7.21 22.58
C THR A 238 12.23 6.86 22.92
N PRO A 239 12.53 6.41 24.15
CA PRO A 239 13.84 5.84 24.46
C PRO A 239 14.13 4.63 23.57
N ARG A 240 15.38 4.43 23.16
CA ARG A 240 15.81 3.28 22.33
C ARG A 240 15.30 1.93 22.86
N SER A 241 15.32 1.72 24.17
CA SER A 241 14.88 0.48 24.82
C SER A 241 13.35 0.25 24.76
N ALA A 242 12.59 1.29 24.45
CA ALA A 242 11.13 1.27 24.33
C ALA A 242 10.66 1.38 22.88
N ALA A 243 11.57 1.25 21.90
CA ALA A 243 11.21 1.19 20.49
C ALA A 243 10.17 0.08 20.27
N LEU A 244 9.08 0.39 19.56
CA LEU A 244 8.09 -0.63 19.22
C LEU A 244 8.65 -1.49 18.09
N ALA A 245 9.11 -2.69 18.46
CA ALA A 245 9.79 -3.60 17.55
C ALA A 245 8.94 -3.96 16.31
N PRO A 246 9.60 -4.31 15.19
CA PRO A 246 8.92 -4.94 14.06
C PRO A 246 8.26 -6.26 14.48
N LEU A 247 7.20 -6.66 13.78
CA LEU A 247 6.67 -8.01 13.95
C LEU A 247 7.69 -9.07 13.49
N PRO A 248 7.66 -10.29 14.05
CA PRO A 248 8.57 -11.36 13.63
C PRO A 248 8.58 -11.56 12.12
N GLY A 249 9.78 -11.50 11.51
CA GLY A 249 9.98 -11.67 10.08
C GLY A 249 9.62 -10.47 9.20
N GLY A 250 9.18 -9.35 9.79
CA GLY A 250 8.89 -8.11 9.07
C GLY A 250 9.79 -6.93 9.42
N ASN A 251 9.60 -5.84 8.70
CA ASN A 251 10.34 -4.60 8.86
C ASN A 251 9.36 -3.43 8.89
N VAL A 252 9.59 -2.45 9.76
CA VAL A 252 8.76 -1.25 9.82
C VAL A 252 9.06 -0.34 8.62
N HIS A 253 8.09 -0.17 7.74
CA HIS A 253 8.23 0.53 6.47
C HIS A 253 7.78 1.99 6.55
N SER A 254 6.48 2.23 6.76
CA SER A 254 5.89 3.57 6.93
C SER A 254 5.20 3.68 8.29
N ALA A 255 5.14 4.89 8.84
CA ALA A 255 4.50 5.20 10.12
C ALA A 255 3.75 6.54 9.97
N VAL A 256 2.49 6.49 9.58
CA VAL A 256 1.69 7.68 9.22
C VAL A 256 0.67 7.98 10.30
N PRO A 257 0.65 9.20 10.87
CA PRO A 257 -0.31 9.56 11.91
C PRO A 257 -1.73 9.68 11.37
N LEU A 258 -2.70 9.38 12.22
CA LEU A 258 -4.12 9.68 11.97
C LEU A 258 -4.38 11.14 12.40
N PRO A 259 -4.89 12.00 11.51
CA PRO A 259 -5.19 13.38 11.86
C PRO A 259 -6.10 13.49 13.10
N GLY A 260 -5.71 14.34 14.05
CA GLY A 260 -6.48 14.61 15.28
C GLY A 260 -6.52 13.47 16.30
N ARG A 261 -5.79 12.38 16.10
CA ARG A 261 -5.78 11.21 17.00
C ARG A 261 -4.34 10.87 17.37
N ASP A 262 -4.12 10.42 18.61
CA ASP A 262 -2.82 9.87 19.03
C ASP A 262 -2.63 8.42 18.54
N LEU A 263 -2.84 8.20 17.24
CA LEU A 263 -2.72 6.92 16.56
C LEU A 263 -1.84 7.06 15.33
N VAL A 264 -1.12 5.99 15.02
CA VAL A 264 -0.27 5.85 13.84
C VAL A 264 -0.57 4.53 13.17
N ILE A 265 -0.69 4.52 11.84
CA ILE A 265 -0.62 3.28 11.07
C ILE A 265 0.82 3.01 10.71
N VAL A 266 1.28 1.84 11.15
CA VAL A 266 2.59 1.29 10.83
C VAL A 266 2.42 0.16 9.83
N THR A 267 3.07 0.25 8.68
CA THR A 267 3.10 -0.84 7.70
C THR A 267 4.32 -1.72 7.94
N ASP A 268 4.13 -3.04 7.89
CA ASP A 268 5.24 -3.98 7.91
C ASP A 268 5.49 -4.53 6.50
N GLU A 269 6.68 -4.23 5.97
CA GLU A 269 7.12 -4.67 4.65
C GLU A 269 8.04 -5.90 4.75
N ARG A 270 7.77 -6.92 3.93
CA ARG A 270 8.43 -8.22 3.96
C ARG A 270 8.90 -8.67 2.59
N TYR A 271 10.11 -9.21 2.59
CA TYR A 271 10.78 -9.72 1.40
C TYR A 271 11.37 -11.11 1.67
N LEU A 272 11.58 -11.87 0.61
CA LEU A 272 12.31 -13.13 0.69
C LEU A 272 13.68 -12.93 1.40
N PRO A 273 14.12 -13.91 2.22
CA PRO A 273 13.58 -15.26 2.36
C PRO A 273 12.45 -15.41 3.41
N THR A 274 11.97 -14.34 4.06
CA THR A 274 10.81 -14.46 4.95
C THR A 274 9.51 -14.56 4.14
N PRO A 275 8.44 -15.17 4.68
CA PRO A 275 7.14 -15.15 4.03
C PRO A 275 6.74 -13.71 3.72
N THR A 276 6.40 -13.44 2.45
CA THR A 276 6.12 -12.10 1.92
C THR A 276 4.71 -11.61 2.26
N CYS A 277 4.10 -12.14 3.33
CA CYS A 277 2.82 -11.69 3.87
C CYS A 277 3.09 -10.81 5.11
N GLY A 278 2.94 -9.50 4.94
CA GLY A 278 3.21 -8.51 5.96
C GLY A 278 1.98 -7.65 6.29
N PRO A 279 1.48 -7.68 7.53
CA PRO A 279 0.33 -6.90 7.94
C PRO A 279 0.68 -5.41 8.11
N ALA A 280 -0.34 -4.58 8.32
CA ALA A 280 -0.18 -3.26 8.94
C ALA A 280 -0.67 -3.29 10.40
N ARG A 281 -0.38 -2.24 11.17
CA ARG A 281 -0.69 -2.15 12.60
C ARG A 281 -1.20 -0.76 12.94
N LEU A 282 -2.19 -0.70 13.84
CA LEU A 282 -2.51 0.54 14.54
C LEU A 282 -1.72 0.60 15.84
N VAL A 283 -1.08 1.74 16.06
CA VAL A 283 -0.21 2.00 17.20
C VAL A 283 -0.71 3.24 17.93
N ASP A 284 -0.90 3.10 19.24
CA ASP A 284 -1.19 4.18 20.17
C ASP A 284 0.11 4.88 20.55
N VAL A 285 0.13 6.20 20.34
CA VAL A 285 1.27 7.09 20.59
C VAL A 285 0.90 8.22 21.56
N SER A 286 -0.19 8.07 22.32
CA SER A 286 -0.63 9.06 23.32
C SER A 286 0.45 9.30 24.38
N ASN A 287 1.17 8.22 24.74
CA ASN A 287 2.46 8.31 25.39
C ASN A 287 3.59 8.06 24.37
N PRO A 288 4.22 9.11 23.83
CA PRO A 288 5.27 8.95 22.82
C PRO A 288 6.54 8.28 23.38
N ALA A 289 6.71 8.22 24.70
CA ALA A 289 7.82 7.50 25.31
C ALA A 289 7.63 5.98 25.29
N GLN A 290 6.41 5.48 25.08
CA GLN A 290 6.07 4.06 25.07
C GLN A 290 4.98 3.75 24.02
N PRO A 291 5.29 3.82 22.71
CA PRO A 291 4.34 3.46 21.67
C PRO A 291 3.86 2.02 21.82
N ARG A 292 2.56 1.78 21.68
CA ARG A 292 1.95 0.47 21.92
C ARG A 292 1.08 0.05 20.74
N GLN A 293 1.35 -1.13 20.20
CA GLN A 293 0.44 -1.74 19.23
C GLN A 293 -0.94 -1.98 19.85
N VAL A 294 -1.98 -1.54 19.15
CA VAL A 294 -3.38 -1.70 19.54
C VAL A 294 -4.02 -2.86 18.79
N SER A 295 -3.81 -2.91 17.48
CA SER A 295 -4.42 -3.92 16.60
C SER A 295 -3.58 -4.14 15.33
N VAL A 296 -3.98 -5.14 14.55
CA VAL A 296 -3.34 -5.56 13.30
C VAL A 296 -4.37 -5.48 12.18
N LEU A 297 -3.97 -4.90 11.06
CA LEU A 297 -4.73 -4.82 9.81
C LEU A 297 -4.15 -5.86 8.86
N LYS A 298 -5.01 -6.66 8.23
CA LYS A 298 -4.60 -7.79 7.40
C LYS A 298 -5.29 -7.78 6.05
N SER A 299 -4.52 -7.95 4.98
CA SER A 299 -5.06 -8.41 3.70
C SER A 299 -5.53 -9.87 3.83
N PRO A 300 -6.32 -10.40 2.86
CA PRO A 300 -6.70 -11.81 2.86
C PRO A 300 -5.51 -12.79 2.99
N GLU A 301 -4.37 -12.45 2.39
CA GLU A 301 -3.17 -13.28 2.35
C GLU A 301 -2.35 -13.25 3.65
N ASP A 302 -2.52 -12.22 4.48
CA ASP A 302 -1.86 -12.12 5.79
C ASP A 302 -2.49 -13.01 6.87
N GLU A 303 -3.62 -13.64 6.56
CA GLU A 303 -4.17 -14.65 7.45
C GLU A 303 -3.25 -15.88 7.51
N ALA A 304 -2.98 -16.37 8.73
CA ALA A 304 -1.96 -17.39 8.96
C ALA A 304 -2.19 -18.69 8.17
N ALA A 305 -3.46 -19.03 7.88
CA ALA A 305 -3.82 -20.17 7.07
C ALA A 305 -3.63 -19.93 5.55
N SER A 306 -3.72 -18.68 5.10
CA SER A 306 -3.68 -18.27 3.69
C SER A 306 -2.26 -18.03 3.20
N CYS A 307 -1.40 -17.42 4.02
CA CYS A 307 -0.06 -17.01 3.58
C CYS A 307 0.77 -18.15 2.94
N PRO A 308 0.89 -19.36 3.55
CA PRO A 308 1.70 -20.42 2.95
C PRO A 308 1.15 -21.01 1.65
N SER A 309 -0.13 -20.79 1.36
CA SER A 309 -0.83 -21.31 0.18
C SER A 309 -1.14 -20.24 -0.87
N SER A 310 -0.75 -18.99 -0.61
CA SER A 310 -0.91 -17.89 -1.56
C SER A 310 -0.05 -18.12 -2.80
N PRO A 311 -0.49 -17.64 -3.99
CA PRO A 311 0.33 -17.69 -5.20
C PRO A 311 1.69 -17.04 -5.00
N ALA A 312 2.64 -17.28 -5.93
CA ALA A 312 3.94 -16.64 -5.86
C ALA A 312 3.80 -15.12 -6.08
N GLY A 313 4.03 -14.33 -5.02
CA GLY A 313 3.92 -12.88 -5.03
C GLY A 313 4.43 -12.24 -3.74
N THR A 314 4.30 -10.92 -3.67
CA THR A 314 4.65 -10.11 -2.50
C THR A 314 3.38 -9.48 -1.93
N TYR A 315 2.88 -10.01 -0.81
CA TYR A 315 1.59 -9.69 -0.18
C TYR A 315 1.77 -8.90 1.11
N THR A 316 2.52 -7.80 1.04
CA THR A 316 2.94 -7.04 2.21
C THR A 316 2.42 -5.62 2.16
N SER A 317 2.02 -5.07 3.30
CA SER A 317 1.60 -3.66 3.39
C SER A 317 2.75 -2.72 3.05
N HIS A 318 2.44 -1.58 2.42
CA HIS A 318 3.43 -0.64 1.95
C HIS A 318 3.14 0.81 2.38
N ASN A 319 2.42 1.60 1.59
CA ASN A 319 2.17 3.01 1.90
C ASN A 319 0.71 3.27 2.30
N PRO A 320 0.48 3.88 3.48
CA PRO A 320 -0.87 4.20 3.94
C PRO A 320 -1.22 5.69 3.82
N THR A 321 -2.47 6.02 3.47
CA THR A 321 -3.06 7.37 3.49
C THR A 321 -4.34 7.37 4.32
N MET A 322 -4.49 8.36 5.21
CA MET A 322 -5.64 8.45 6.11
C MET A 322 -6.64 9.49 5.62
N VAL A 323 -7.93 9.14 5.66
CA VAL A 323 -9.05 10.07 5.44
C VAL A 323 -10.10 9.84 6.52
N GLY A 324 -10.12 10.75 7.51
CA GLY A 324 -10.99 10.60 8.68
C GLY A 324 -10.74 9.28 9.43
N ASP A 325 -11.75 8.41 9.44
CA ASP A 325 -11.69 7.07 10.04
C ASP A 325 -11.29 5.97 9.06
N LEU A 326 -10.93 6.31 7.81
CA LEU A 326 -10.53 5.34 6.79
C LEU A 326 -9.01 5.32 6.60
N ALA A 327 -8.47 4.11 6.50
CA ALA A 327 -7.09 3.86 6.12
C ALA A 327 -7.04 3.21 4.73
N PHE A 328 -6.49 3.93 3.75
CA PHE A 328 -6.19 3.43 2.42
C PHE A 328 -4.73 2.96 2.40
N VAL A 329 -4.49 1.68 2.16
CA VAL A 329 -3.14 1.09 2.26
C VAL A 329 -2.81 0.32 1.00
N THR A 330 -1.77 0.74 0.29
CA THR A 330 -1.22 -0.08 -0.81
C THR A 330 -0.49 -1.29 -0.26
N TRP A 331 -0.62 -2.41 -0.97
CA TRP A 331 -0.31 -3.73 -0.45
C TRP A 331 0.25 -4.67 -1.52
N TYR A 332 1.05 -4.13 -2.45
CA TYR A 332 1.68 -4.87 -3.54
C TYR A 332 0.69 -5.81 -4.25
N SER A 333 0.86 -7.13 -4.07
CA SER A 333 0.05 -8.17 -4.73
C SER A 333 -1.41 -8.20 -4.25
N SER A 334 -1.70 -7.69 -3.05
CA SER A 334 -3.07 -7.50 -2.56
C SER A 334 -3.67 -6.16 -3.04
N GLY A 335 -2.94 -5.37 -3.83
CA GLY A 335 -3.47 -4.13 -4.41
C GLY A 335 -3.73 -3.05 -3.36
N LEU A 336 -4.82 -2.30 -3.49
CA LEU A 336 -5.25 -1.29 -2.52
C LEU A 336 -6.26 -1.88 -1.54
N GLN A 337 -5.99 -1.76 -0.25
CA GLN A 337 -6.87 -2.19 0.85
C GLN A 337 -7.47 -0.97 1.57
N VAL A 338 -8.72 -1.08 2.02
CA VAL A 338 -9.38 -0.05 2.85
C VAL A 338 -9.85 -0.65 4.16
N PHE A 339 -9.57 0.05 5.26
CA PHE A 339 -9.99 -0.34 6.60
C PHE A 339 -10.75 0.80 7.28
N ASP A 340 -11.83 0.48 7.99
CA ASP A 340 -12.39 1.33 9.04
C ASP A 340 -11.50 1.21 10.29
N VAL A 341 -10.98 2.34 10.75
CA VAL A 341 -10.12 2.45 11.93
C VAL A 341 -10.75 3.33 13.02
N SER A 342 -12.06 3.58 12.97
CA SER A 342 -12.77 4.33 14.00
C SER A 342 -12.63 3.66 15.37
N ASN A 343 -12.80 2.34 15.45
CA ASN A 343 -12.44 1.53 16.62
C ASN A 343 -11.03 0.96 16.45
N ALA A 344 -10.04 1.63 17.05
CA ALA A 344 -8.65 1.24 16.92
C ALA A 344 -8.33 -0.17 17.44
N SER A 345 -9.14 -0.72 18.34
CA SER A 345 -8.95 -2.08 18.88
C SER A 345 -9.47 -3.18 17.96
N GLN A 346 -10.38 -2.82 17.05
CA GLN A 346 -11.06 -3.75 16.15
C GLN A 346 -11.25 -3.10 14.77
N PRO A 347 -10.17 -2.87 14.00
CA PRO A 347 -10.27 -2.34 12.65
C PRO A 347 -11.01 -3.34 11.75
N VAL A 348 -11.83 -2.84 10.84
CA VAL A 348 -12.64 -3.66 9.93
C VAL A 348 -12.16 -3.44 8.51
N ARG A 349 -11.76 -4.51 7.80
CA ARG A 349 -11.46 -4.43 6.37
C ARG A 349 -12.76 -4.21 5.59
N LEU A 350 -12.81 -3.16 4.78
CA LEU A 350 -14.02 -2.75 4.06
C LEU A 350 -13.97 -3.11 2.58
N ALA A 351 -12.86 -2.83 1.90
CA ALA A 351 -12.76 -2.97 0.46
C ALA A 351 -11.33 -3.32 0.01
N GLU A 352 -11.25 -3.85 -1.20
CA GLU A 352 -10.03 -4.22 -1.90
C GLU A 352 -10.18 -3.85 -3.38
N PHE A 353 -9.08 -3.39 -3.98
CA PHE A 353 -8.95 -3.22 -5.42
C PHE A 353 -7.61 -3.81 -5.89
N ARG A 354 -7.64 -4.80 -6.79
CA ARG A 354 -6.45 -5.40 -7.39
C ARG A 354 -6.36 -5.02 -8.88
N PRO A 355 -5.46 -4.09 -9.26
CA PRO A 355 -5.18 -3.76 -10.66
C PRO A 355 -4.82 -4.98 -11.53
N GLN A 356 -5.48 -5.14 -12.69
CA GLN A 356 -5.16 -6.19 -13.66
C GLN A 356 -5.71 -5.86 -15.06
N ALA A 357 -5.21 -4.81 -15.70
CA ALA A 357 -5.62 -4.40 -17.04
C ALA A 357 -4.68 -4.87 -18.15
N VAL A 358 -3.36 -4.86 -17.90
CA VAL A 358 -2.33 -5.04 -18.93
C VAL A 358 -1.21 -5.99 -18.51
N GLU A 359 -0.53 -6.57 -19.49
CA GLU A 359 0.77 -7.19 -19.26
C GLU A 359 1.86 -6.11 -19.33
N PRO A 360 2.63 -5.89 -18.25
CA PRO A 360 3.67 -4.87 -18.24
C PRO A 360 4.87 -5.28 -19.11
N GLY A 361 5.43 -4.32 -19.84
CA GLY A 361 6.66 -4.49 -20.61
C GLY A 361 7.89 -4.77 -19.74
N ALA A 362 7.87 -4.34 -18.47
CA ALA A 362 8.90 -4.66 -17.49
C ALA A 362 8.30 -4.93 -16.10
N ARG A 363 8.89 -5.89 -15.38
CA ARG A 363 8.50 -6.27 -14.02
C ARG A 363 9.69 -6.11 -13.08
N ASP A 364 9.43 -5.78 -11.82
CA ASP A 364 10.46 -5.81 -10.79
C ASP A 364 10.77 -7.29 -10.45
N PRO A 365 11.99 -7.79 -10.72
CA PRO A 365 12.32 -9.19 -10.49
C PRO A 365 12.28 -9.59 -9.01
N GLN A 366 12.26 -8.64 -8.08
CA GLN A 366 12.24 -8.91 -6.63
C GLN A 366 10.83 -9.09 -6.06
N LEU A 367 9.78 -8.68 -6.79
CA LEU A 367 8.41 -8.58 -6.27
C LEU A 367 7.49 -9.73 -6.67
N GLY A 368 8.01 -10.72 -7.39
CA GLY A 368 7.24 -11.87 -7.87
C GLY A 368 6.51 -11.59 -9.19
N ALA A 369 5.50 -12.41 -9.49
CA ALA A 369 4.89 -12.51 -10.83
C ALA A 369 3.42 -12.07 -10.90
N THR A 370 2.85 -11.58 -9.81
CA THR A 370 1.46 -11.10 -9.76
C THR A 370 1.27 -9.87 -10.65
N SER A 371 0.05 -9.70 -11.18
CA SER A 371 -0.27 -8.55 -12.03
C SER A 371 -0.43 -7.27 -11.22
N SER A 372 -1.19 -7.33 -10.12
CA SER A 372 -1.33 -6.24 -9.16
C SER A 372 -0.04 -6.04 -8.38
N MET A 373 0.38 -4.78 -8.25
CA MET A 373 1.58 -4.37 -7.54
C MET A 373 1.45 -2.91 -7.07
N ALA A 374 0.37 -2.61 -6.34
CA ALA A 374 0.09 -1.28 -5.83
C ALA A 374 1.16 -0.89 -4.79
N TRP A 375 1.83 0.23 -5.00
CA TRP A 375 3.06 0.55 -4.27
C TRP A 375 3.02 1.92 -3.60
N SER A 376 2.84 3.00 -4.37
CA SER A 376 2.94 4.37 -3.83
C SER A 376 1.83 4.70 -2.82
N TYR A 377 1.96 5.83 -2.13
CA TYR A 377 0.89 6.41 -1.34
C TYR A 377 -0.34 6.65 -2.23
N PRO A 378 -1.52 6.12 -1.87
CA PRO A 378 -2.74 6.49 -2.56
C PRO A 378 -3.06 7.95 -2.25
N ILE A 379 -3.44 8.73 -3.26
CA ILE A 379 -3.80 10.13 -3.09
C ILE A 379 -5.30 10.25 -3.19
N VAL A 380 -5.95 10.82 -2.17
CA VAL A 380 -7.38 11.15 -2.23
C VAL A 380 -7.50 12.61 -2.62
N ARG A 381 -8.24 12.91 -3.69
CA ARG A 381 -8.48 14.29 -4.13
C ARG A 381 -9.88 14.45 -4.70
N ASN A 382 -10.65 15.39 -4.16
CA ASN A 382 -12.03 15.70 -4.58
C ASN A 382 -12.93 14.45 -4.66
N GLY A 383 -12.87 13.58 -3.65
CA GLY A 383 -13.70 12.37 -3.61
C GLY A 383 -13.25 11.21 -4.51
N LEU A 384 -12.11 11.32 -5.17
CA LEU A 384 -11.48 10.26 -5.97
C LEU A 384 -10.21 9.77 -5.30
N VAL A 385 -9.88 8.50 -5.51
CA VAL A 385 -8.66 7.85 -5.02
C VAL A 385 -7.77 7.54 -6.22
N TYR A 386 -6.55 8.06 -6.22
CA TYR A 386 -5.57 7.84 -7.26
C TYR A 386 -4.49 6.88 -6.75
N VAL A 387 -4.17 5.88 -7.57
CA VAL A 387 -3.22 4.81 -7.21
C VAL A 387 -2.26 4.59 -8.35
N ALA A 388 -0.97 4.62 -8.06
CA ALA A 388 0.06 4.13 -8.97
C ALA A 388 0.42 2.67 -8.65
N ASP A 389 0.31 1.82 -9.65
CA ASP A 389 0.68 0.41 -9.62
C ASP A 389 1.96 0.19 -10.45
N ILE A 390 2.92 -0.54 -9.88
CA ILE A 390 4.23 -0.79 -10.52
C ILE A 390 4.03 -1.39 -11.92
N ASN A 391 3.08 -2.30 -12.07
CA ASN A 391 2.85 -3.02 -13.33
C ASN A 391 1.75 -2.37 -14.16
N GLN A 392 0.73 -1.81 -13.52
CA GLN A 392 -0.53 -1.51 -14.19
C GLN A 392 -0.74 -0.02 -14.49
N GLY A 393 0.12 0.90 -14.04
CA GLY A 393 0.01 2.33 -14.37
C GLY A 393 -0.79 3.13 -13.35
N LEU A 394 -1.54 4.13 -13.82
CA LEU A 394 -2.34 5.03 -12.99
C LEU A 394 -3.82 4.63 -13.00
N TYR A 395 -4.38 4.39 -11.82
CA TYR A 395 -5.82 4.21 -11.63
C TYR A 395 -6.45 5.41 -10.94
N VAL A 396 -7.66 5.75 -11.39
CA VAL A 396 -8.58 6.67 -10.73
C VAL A 396 -9.79 5.88 -10.27
N LEU A 397 -10.06 5.90 -8.97
CA LEU A 397 -11.08 5.08 -8.34
C LEU A 397 -12.07 5.94 -7.57
N ARG A 398 -13.30 5.46 -7.43
CA ARG A 398 -14.30 5.98 -6.50
C ARG A 398 -14.59 4.93 -5.44
N TYR A 399 -14.42 5.31 -4.18
CA TYR A 399 -14.78 4.46 -3.07
C TYR A 399 -16.30 4.55 -2.81
N GLN A 400 -17.00 3.41 -2.80
CA GLN A 400 -18.45 3.32 -2.60
C GLN A 400 -18.86 2.52 -1.36
N GLY A 401 -17.93 2.28 -0.44
CA GLY A 401 -18.17 1.51 0.79
C GLY A 401 -18.65 2.35 1.97
N PRO A 402 -18.73 1.77 3.18
CA PRO A 402 -19.04 2.50 4.41
C PRO A 402 -18.13 3.70 4.61
N ARG A 403 -18.69 4.83 5.06
CA ARG A 403 -17.96 6.10 5.25
C ARG A 403 -17.48 6.79 3.96
N GLN A 404 -18.03 6.44 2.80
CA GLN A 404 -17.71 7.10 1.53
C GLN A 404 -17.91 8.62 1.56
N GLU A 405 -18.78 9.14 2.42
CA GLU A 405 -18.97 10.58 2.61
C GLU A 405 -17.70 11.29 3.09
N GLN A 406 -16.85 10.63 3.89
CA GLN A 406 -15.57 11.19 4.33
C GLN A 406 -14.60 11.34 3.17
N VAL A 407 -14.61 10.38 2.23
CA VAL A 407 -13.82 10.46 0.98
C VAL A 407 -14.38 11.56 0.09
N ALA A 408 -15.70 11.60 -0.11
CA ALA A 408 -16.37 12.59 -0.96
C ALA A 408 -16.14 14.04 -0.47
N GLN A 409 -15.97 14.23 0.84
CA GLN A 409 -15.69 15.52 1.47
C GLN A 409 -14.18 15.81 1.58
N ALA A 410 -13.30 14.86 1.25
CA ALA A 410 -11.87 15.12 1.26
C ALA A 410 -11.48 15.95 0.03
N GLY A 411 -10.97 17.17 0.29
CA GLY A 411 -10.37 18.00 -0.74
C GLY A 411 -9.07 17.37 -1.24
N PHE A 412 -8.12 17.12 -0.33
CA PHE A 412 -6.88 16.41 -0.61
C PHE A 412 -6.38 15.62 0.60
N ALA A 413 -5.81 14.43 0.39
CA ALA A 413 -5.07 13.69 1.39
C ALA A 413 -4.04 12.74 0.77
N GLU A 414 -2.86 12.69 1.38
CA GLU A 414 -1.79 11.74 1.10
C GLU A 414 -1.00 11.46 2.39
N GLY A 415 -0.35 10.31 2.50
CA GLY A 415 0.36 9.90 3.73
C GLY A 415 1.80 10.40 3.86
N ASN A 416 2.32 11.11 2.87
CA ASN A 416 3.74 11.48 2.74
C ASN A 416 3.99 13.00 2.67
N SER A 417 2.97 13.80 3.02
CA SER A 417 3.09 15.23 3.29
C SER A 417 2.07 15.70 4.34
N ASN A 418 2.13 16.97 4.76
CA ASN A 418 1.08 17.61 5.56
C ASN A 418 0.18 18.53 4.72
N LEU A 419 0.08 18.30 3.41
CA LEU A 419 -0.69 19.14 2.49
C LEU A 419 -2.20 18.83 2.47
N THR A 420 -2.69 17.98 3.37
CA THR A 420 -4.12 17.60 3.50
C THR A 420 -5.07 18.80 3.64
N GLN A 421 -4.58 19.95 4.12
CA GLN A 421 -5.35 21.19 4.23
C GLN A 421 -5.19 22.14 3.03
N ALA A 422 -4.29 21.85 2.09
CA ALA A 422 -3.92 22.77 1.01
C ALA A 422 -4.99 22.87 -0.09
N GLU A 423 -5.85 21.86 -0.24
CA GLU A 423 -7.02 21.89 -1.13
C GLU A 423 -8.27 21.68 -0.27
N ALA A 424 -9.06 22.74 -0.10
CA ALA A 424 -10.33 22.67 0.62
C ALA A 424 -11.27 21.67 -0.05
N ALA A 425 -12.10 21.00 0.75
CA ALA A 425 -13.17 20.15 0.25
C ALA A 425 -13.96 20.87 -0.86
N PRO A 426 -14.32 20.19 -1.96
CA PRO A 426 -15.23 20.77 -2.93
C PRO A 426 -16.51 21.20 -2.19
N THR A 427 -16.96 22.43 -2.42
CA THR A 427 -18.24 22.88 -1.87
C THR A 427 -19.30 21.92 -2.41
N PRO A 428 -20.13 21.29 -1.57
CA PRO A 428 -21.15 20.38 -2.06
C PRO A 428 -22.02 21.15 -3.05
N SER A 429 -21.95 20.78 -4.33
CA SER A 429 -22.87 21.33 -5.33
C SER A 429 -24.27 20.90 -4.92
N PRO A 430 -25.24 21.82 -4.76
CA PRO A 430 -26.61 21.46 -4.47
C PRO A 430 -27.27 20.95 -5.76
N SER A 431 -26.84 19.80 -6.29
CA SER A 431 -27.52 19.12 -7.38
C SER A 431 -27.05 17.67 -7.55
N ALA A 432 -27.54 16.80 -6.68
CA ALA A 432 -28.08 15.52 -7.10
C ALA A 432 -29.16 15.19 -6.06
N SER A 433 -30.39 14.94 -6.52
CA SER A 433 -31.45 14.41 -5.66
C SER A 433 -30.91 13.22 -4.85
N PRO A 434 -31.33 13.06 -3.59
CA PRO A 434 -30.95 11.87 -2.83
C PRO A 434 -31.29 10.63 -3.66
N PRO A 435 -30.43 9.58 -3.65
CA PRO A 435 -30.76 8.35 -4.35
C PRO A 435 -32.15 7.89 -3.89
N PRO A 436 -33.01 7.41 -4.80
CA PRO A 436 -34.35 6.96 -4.43
C PRO A 436 -34.22 5.95 -3.29
N SER A 437 -34.98 6.18 -2.22
CA SER A 437 -35.09 5.22 -1.13
C SER A 437 -35.45 3.86 -1.73
N LEU A 438 -34.63 2.85 -1.42
CA LEU A 438 -34.92 1.48 -1.79
C LEU A 438 -36.36 1.16 -1.35
N PRO A 439 -37.22 0.63 -2.26
CA PRO A 439 -38.54 0.20 -1.85
C PRO A 439 -38.40 -0.86 -0.75
N PRO A 440 -39.29 -0.86 0.26
CA PRO A 440 -39.26 -1.86 1.31
C PRO A 440 -39.24 -3.26 0.70
N ALA A 441 -38.35 -4.11 1.21
CA ALA A 441 -38.19 -5.47 0.75
C ALA A 441 -39.56 -6.18 0.72
N PRO A 442 -39.93 -6.87 -0.37
CA PRO A 442 -41.18 -7.60 -0.41
C PRO A 442 -41.17 -8.67 0.68
N THR A 443 -42.20 -8.66 1.52
CA THR A 443 -42.50 -9.74 2.46
C THR A 443 -42.48 -11.09 1.73
N PRO A 444 -41.79 -12.12 2.26
CA PRO A 444 -41.69 -13.41 1.57
C PRO A 444 -43.08 -14.05 1.48
N ARG A 445 -43.62 -14.12 0.25
CA ARG A 445 -44.74 -15.01 -0.06
C ARG A 445 -44.20 -16.42 -0.15
N THR A 446 -44.75 -17.30 0.68
CA THR A 446 -44.57 -18.75 0.60
C THR A 446 -45.13 -19.27 -0.73
N ALA A 447 -44.25 -19.46 -1.72
CA ALA A 447 -44.57 -20.25 -2.89
C ALA A 447 -44.21 -21.71 -2.62
N HIS A 448 -45.22 -22.57 -2.53
CA HIS A 448 -45.05 -24.02 -2.61
C HIS A 448 -44.47 -24.38 -3.98
N VAL A 449 -43.24 -24.87 -4.00
CA VAL A 449 -42.64 -25.51 -5.19
C VAL A 449 -42.71 -27.02 -4.99
N SER A 450 -43.49 -27.70 -5.82
CA SER A 450 -43.47 -29.16 -5.94
C SER A 450 -42.15 -29.62 -6.55
N PRO A 451 -41.59 -30.77 -6.12
CA PRO A 451 -40.31 -31.24 -6.63
C PRO A 451 -40.46 -31.87 -8.03
N ALA A 452 -39.69 -31.38 -9.00
CA ALA A 452 -39.46 -32.05 -10.27
C ALA A 452 -38.28 -33.04 -10.15
N PRO A 453 -38.23 -34.12 -10.95
CA PRO A 453 -37.32 -35.23 -10.71
C PRO A 453 -35.87 -34.90 -11.11
N VAL A 454 -34.93 -35.36 -10.28
CA VAL A 454 -33.49 -35.26 -10.53
C VAL A 454 -33.11 -36.25 -11.63
N ALA A 455 -32.67 -35.75 -12.78
CA ALA A 455 -31.99 -36.56 -13.79
C ALA A 455 -30.51 -36.71 -13.39
N ALA A 456 -30.10 -37.94 -13.09
CA ALA A 456 -28.71 -38.29 -12.80
C ALA A 456 -27.83 -38.12 -14.07
N ARG A 457 -26.89 -37.17 -14.04
CA ARG A 457 -25.81 -37.10 -15.04
C ARG A 457 -24.81 -38.23 -14.77
N GLN A 458 -24.77 -39.22 -15.65
CA GLN A 458 -23.69 -40.22 -15.70
C GLN A 458 -22.40 -39.57 -16.19
N VAL A 459 -21.32 -39.74 -15.43
CA VAL A 459 -19.95 -39.37 -15.83
C VAL A 459 -19.39 -40.52 -16.68
N PRO A 460 -18.84 -40.28 -17.89
CA PRO A 460 -18.34 -41.35 -18.74
C PRO A 460 -17.07 -42.00 -18.16
N ALA A 461 -16.99 -43.34 -18.23
CA ALA A 461 -15.95 -44.20 -17.66
C ALA A 461 -14.51 -43.99 -18.21
N VAL A 462 -14.28 -42.99 -19.05
CA VAL A 462 -12.98 -42.68 -19.67
C VAL A 462 -12.08 -41.88 -18.71
N ALA A 463 -12.65 -41.22 -17.69
CA ALA A 463 -11.89 -40.40 -16.74
C ALA A 463 -11.04 -41.23 -15.74
N TRP A 464 -11.44 -42.46 -15.42
CA TRP A 464 -10.74 -43.29 -14.43
C TRP A 464 -9.49 -43.98 -14.98
N ALA A 465 -9.46 -44.31 -16.26
CA ALA A 465 -8.29 -44.96 -16.88
C ALA A 465 -7.08 -44.01 -17.00
N ALA A 466 -7.31 -42.73 -17.30
CA ALA A 466 -6.25 -41.72 -17.39
C ALA A 466 -5.59 -41.44 -16.03
N ILE A 467 -6.39 -41.41 -14.96
CA ILE A 467 -5.89 -41.21 -13.59
C ILE A 467 -5.08 -42.43 -13.12
N ALA A 468 -5.52 -43.66 -13.44
CA ALA A 468 -4.78 -44.87 -13.08
C ALA A 468 -3.42 -44.98 -13.80
N VAL A 469 -3.34 -44.58 -15.09
CA VAL A 469 -2.09 -44.57 -15.86
C VAL A 469 -1.11 -43.52 -15.33
N ALA A 470 -1.58 -42.32 -14.95
CA ALA A 470 -0.74 -41.27 -14.38
C ALA A 470 -0.13 -41.68 -13.02
N VAL A 471 -0.90 -42.37 -12.18
CA VAL A 471 -0.42 -42.88 -10.89
C VAL A 471 0.61 -44.00 -11.07
N LEU A 472 0.42 -44.92 -12.03
CA LEU A 472 1.38 -45.99 -12.33
C LEU A 472 2.71 -45.46 -12.87
N LEU A 473 2.69 -44.41 -13.70
CA LEU A 473 3.91 -43.76 -14.21
C LEU A 473 4.69 -43.02 -13.10
N ALA A 474 4.00 -42.39 -12.15
CA ALA A 474 4.63 -41.73 -11.01
C ALA A 474 5.32 -42.72 -10.05
N VAL A 475 4.72 -43.90 -9.83
CA VAL A 475 5.30 -44.96 -9.00
C VAL A 475 6.50 -45.62 -9.69
N ALA A 476 6.46 -45.83 -11.02
CA ALA A 476 7.58 -46.38 -11.78
C ALA A 476 8.78 -45.41 -11.85
N GLY A 477 8.54 -44.10 -12.01
CA GLY A 477 9.59 -43.07 -12.00
C GLY A 477 10.29 -42.97 -10.65
N SER A 478 9.55 -43.11 -9.55
CA SER A 478 10.08 -43.08 -8.19
C SER A 478 10.98 -44.29 -7.88
N ALA A 479 10.61 -45.48 -8.38
CA ALA A 479 11.42 -46.69 -8.26
C ALA A 479 12.72 -46.64 -9.08
N TYR A 480 12.69 -46.02 -10.26
CA TYR A 480 13.87 -45.87 -11.13
C TYR A 480 14.94 -44.92 -10.54
N ILE A 481 14.52 -43.82 -9.90
CA ILE A 481 15.42 -42.87 -9.25
C ILE A 481 16.11 -43.48 -8.02
N LEU A 482 15.42 -44.35 -7.28
CA LEU A 482 15.98 -45.09 -6.14
C LEU A 482 17.02 -46.15 -6.55
N LEU A 483 16.89 -46.74 -7.74
CA LEU A 483 17.84 -47.71 -8.30
C LEU A 483 19.14 -47.06 -8.80
N ILE A 484 19.08 -45.83 -9.34
CA ILE A 484 20.27 -45.09 -9.82
C ILE A 484 21.11 -44.56 -8.64
N ARG A 485 20.50 -44.17 -7.52
CA ARG A 485 21.24 -43.68 -6.34
C ARG A 485 22.05 -44.74 -5.59
N ARG A 486 21.83 -46.04 -5.84
CA ARG A 486 22.60 -47.14 -5.22
C ARG A 486 23.87 -47.55 -5.99
N ARG A 487 24.16 -46.93 -7.14
CA ARG A 487 25.39 -47.19 -7.91
C ARG A 487 26.23 -45.90 -8.04
N ARG A 488 26.91 -45.51 -6.97
CA ARG A 488 28.16 -44.73 -7.06
C ARG A 488 29.30 -45.60 -6.55
N PRO A 489 30.38 -45.81 -7.32
CA PRO A 489 31.55 -46.52 -6.82
C PRO A 489 32.37 -45.61 -5.91
N LEU A 490 32.90 -46.18 -4.83
CA LEU A 490 33.95 -45.58 -4.00
C LEU A 490 35.22 -45.42 -4.83
N ARG A 491 35.71 -44.19 -4.97
CA ARG A 491 37.13 -43.83 -5.07
C ARG A 491 37.35 -42.49 -4.39
#